data_AF-A0A0U5FQK3-F1
#
_entry.id   AF-A0A0U5FQK3-F1
#
_cell.length_a   1.000
_cell.length_b   1.000
_cell.length_c   1.000
_cell.angle_alpha   90.00
_cell.angle_beta   90.00
_cell.angle_gamma   90.00
#
_symmetry.space_group_name_H-M   'P 1'
#
loop_
_entity.id
_entity.type
_entity.pdbx_description
1 polymer ?
#
loop_
_entity_poly.entity_id
_entity_poly.type
_entity_poly.pdbx_seq_one_letter_code
_entity_poly.pdbx_strand_id
1 'polypeptide(L)'
;MTSHNRAAPIAGSTAAVSPTSQRPDSITVKGFKISTQKLPILKADPIEAMTNKLGIAPPEMIFGDNFIAIEHEKSGWGINFNAFDALDRVDKTGESMLKVAYSREWQKSREATHEGIKDVVKPFDWSYSTDYKGSIISLQGRDFEETSTPIPIELLKRPDPILFFDEVILYEDELADNGITMLSCKIRVMPGRLLLLSRFFMRLDNVLLRLRDTRVYVDFETSEVIREYQSRECDYEAVRQKLAYARDDIPAIMRDPNRLSDLLPVVEKRLERVSLAQ
;
A
#
# COMPACT_ATOMS: atom_id res chain seq x y z
N MET A 1 -34.48 -1.16 66.33
CA MET A 1 -33.56 -2.03 65.57
C MET A 1 -34.26 -2.46 64.31
N THR A 2 -34.08 -1.69 63.24
CA THR A 2 -34.69 -1.93 61.93
C THR A 2 -33.67 -1.54 60.87
N SER A 3 -33.11 -2.56 60.23
CA SER A 3 -32.04 -2.49 59.23
C SER A 3 -32.52 -1.78 57.96
N HIS A 4 -31.80 -0.75 57.55
CA HIS A 4 -31.93 -0.10 56.24
C HIS A 4 -31.35 -1.00 55.15
N ASN A 5 -32.19 -1.43 54.21
CA ASN A 5 -31.78 -2.12 52.99
C ASN A 5 -31.67 -1.08 51.87
N ARG A 6 -30.45 -0.72 51.48
CA ARG A 6 -30.13 0.23 50.40
C ARG A 6 -30.14 -0.53 49.07
N ALA A 7 -31.13 -0.25 48.21
CA ALA A 7 -31.11 -0.71 46.82
C ALA A 7 -30.12 0.14 46.01
N ALA A 8 -29.17 -0.52 45.35
CA ALA A 8 -28.20 0.11 44.45
C ALA A 8 -28.83 0.40 43.08
N PRO A 9 -28.61 1.57 42.47
CA PRO A 9 -29.05 1.82 41.10
C PRO A 9 -28.09 1.12 40.11
N ILE A 10 -28.71 0.45 39.15
CA ILE A 10 -28.08 -0.31 38.07
C ILE A 10 -27.25 0.64 37.20
N ALA A 11 -25.96 0.32 37.06
CA ALA A 11 -24.99 1.11 36.33
C ALA A 11 -25.32 1.21 34.83
N GLY A 12 -24.96 2.36 34.27
CA GLY A 12 -25.35 2.84 32.96
C GLY A 12 -25.06 1.89 31.81
N SER A 13 -26.02 1.86 30.89
CA SER A 13 -25.86 1.47 29.51
C SER A 13 -24.60 2.11 28.92
N THR A 14 -23.57 1.31 28.67
CA THR A 14 -22.46 1.70 27.79
C THR A 14 -23.01 1.73 26.37
N ALA A 15 -23.56 2.88 25.98
CA ALA A 15 -23.88 3.16 24.60
C ALA A 15 -22.63 2.92 23.76
N ALA A 16 -22.70 1.95 22.87
CA ALA A 16 -21.69 1.71 21.85
C ALA A 16 -21.46 3.03 21.11
N VAL A 17 -20.20 3.49 21.11
CA VAL A 17 -19.79 4.63 20.27
C VAL A 17 -19.96 4.17 18.84
N SER A 18 -21.05 4.63 18.20
CA SER A 18 -21.24 4.51 16.76
C SER A 18 -19.99 5.05 16.07
N PRO A 19 -19.50 4.41 14.98
CA PRO A 19 -18.38 4.94 14.23
C PRO A 19 -18.78 6.35 13.76
N THR A 20 -18.12 7.36 14.30
CA THR A 20 -18.24 8.72 13.82
C THR A 20 -17.91 8.67 12.34
N SER A 21 -18.83 9.16 11.50
CA SER A 21 -18.58 9.39 10.08
C SER A 21 -17.51 10.48 9.96
N GLN A 22 -16.25 10.10 10.16
CA GLN A 22 -15.13 10.97 9.92
C GLN A 22 -15.13 11.29 8.44
N ARG A 23 -15.30 12.58 8.11
CA ARG A 23 -15.17 13.03 6.74
C ARG A 23 -13.72 12.83 6.31
N PRO A 24 -13.47 12.39 5.06
CA PRO A 24 -12.13 12.35 4.50
C PRO A 24 -11.45 13.72 4.62
N ASP A 25 -10.16 13.72 4.93
CA ASP A 25 -9.33 14.91 4.81
C ASP A 25 -9.19 15.27 3.33
N SER A 26 -9.25 16.56 2.99
CA SER A 26 -9.16 16.97 1.59
C SER A 26 -8.60 18.38 1.40
N ILE A 27 -8.03 18.60 0.21
CA ILE A 27 -7.60 19.90 -0.28
C ILE A 27 -7.94 20.00 -1.76
N THR A 28 -8.34 21.19 -2.22
CA THR A 28 -8.47 21.50 -3.64
C THR A 28 -7.44 22.54 -4.04
N VAL A 29 -6.61 22.22 -5.03
CA VAL A 29 -5.60 23.12 -5.59
C VAL A 29 -5.73 23.11 -7.10
N LYS A 30 -5.98 24.28 -7.71
CA LYS A 30 -5.99 24.45 -9.17
C LYS A 30 -6.90 23.45 -9.92
N GLY A 31 -8.08 23.15 -9.37
CA GLY A 31 -9.04 22.22 -9.97
C GLY A 31 -8.75 20.73 -9.73
N PHE A 32 -7.69 20.40 -8.98
CA PHE A 32 -7.43 19.06 -8.47
C PHE A 32 -7.87 18.97 -7.02
N LYS A 33 -8.82 18.09 -6.75
CA LYS A 33 -9.25 17.72 -5.40
C LYS A 33 -8.50 16.46 -4.98
N ILE A 34 -7.81 16.55 -3.86
CA ILE A 34 -7.10 15.45 -3.21
C ILE A 34 -7.91 15.07 -1.98
N SER A 35 -8.24 13.80 -1.80
CA SER A 35 -8.94 13.29 -0.62
C SER A 35 -8.22 12.08 -0.03
N THR A 36 -8.12 12.00 1.29
CA THR A 36 -7.52 10.89 2.01
C THR A 36 -8.41 10.43 3.16
N GLN A 37 -8.41 9.12 3.42
CA GLN A 37 -9.16 8.52 4.53
C GLN A 37 -8.30 7.50 5.25
N LYS A 38 -8.30 7.59 6.59
CA LYS A 38 -7.62 6.67 7.51
C LYS A 38 -8.60 6.25 8.59
N LEU A 39 -9.05 5.01 8.51
CA LEU A 39 -9.91 4.35 9.48
C LEU A 39 -9.18 3.12 10.05
N PRO A 40 -9.66 2.54 11.16
CA PRO A 40 -9.09 1.32 11.72
C PRO A 40 -9.17 0.13 10.76
N ILE A 41 -8.45 -0.95 11.11
CA ILE A 41 -8.55 -2.23 10.40
C ILE A 41 -9.99 -2.74 10.34
N LEU A 42 -10.31 -3.47 9.28
CA LEU A 42 -11.63 -4.07 9.12
C LEU A 42 -11.95 -5.06 10.25
N LYS A 43 -13.24 -5.21 10.53
CA LYS A 43 -13.77 -6.23 11.44
C LYS A 43 -14.14 -7.51 10.69
N ALA A 44 -14.58 -8.53 11.42
CA ALA A 44 -14.92 -9.85 10.88
C ALA A 44 -15.88 -9.80 9.67
N ASP A 45 -17.05 -9.15 9.77
CA ASP A 45 -18.03 -9.21 8.67
C ASP A 45 -17.52 -8.53 7.37
N PRO A 46 -16.90 -7.32 7.40
CA PRO A 46 -16.27 -6.76 6.21
C PRO A 46 -15.11 -7.59 5.66
N ILE A 47 -14.32 -8.25 6.53
CA ILE A 47 -13.24 -9.17 6.12
C ILE A 47 -13.82 -10.39 5.39
N GLU A 48 -14.89 -10.98 5.89
CA GLU A 48 -15.56 -12.12 5.25
C GLU A 48 -16.13 -11.70 3.88
N ALA A 49 -16.79 -10.55 3.81
CA ALA A 49 -17.31 -10.00 2.56
C ALA A 49 -16.20 -9.73 1.53
N MET A 50 -15.06 -9.18 1.98
CA MET A 50 -13.89 -8.95 1.14
C MET A 50 -13.27 -10.28 0.67
N THR A 51 -13.14 -11.25 1.56
CA THR A 51 -12.62 -12.60 1.25
C THR A 51 -13.45 -13.28 0.17
N ASN A 52 -14.77 -13.25 0.31
CA ASN A 52 -15.69 -13.85 -0.65
C ASN A 52 -15.60 -13.20 -2.03
N LYS A 53 -15.37 -11.88 -2.08
CA LYS A 53 -15.21 -11.14 -3.35
C LYS A 53 -13.84 -11.36 -4.00
N LEU A 54 -12.78 -11.38 -3.22
CA LEU A 54 -11.41 -11.52 -3.73
C LEU A 54 -11.05 -12.99 -4.04
N GLY A 55 -11.68 -13.95 -3.37
CA GLY A 55 -11.32 -15.37 -3.44
C GLY A 55 -10.05 -15.73 -2.65
N ILE A 56 -9.48 -14.78 -1.89
CA ILE A 56 -8.32 -14.97 -1.02
C ILE A 56 -8.58 -14.30 0.33
N ALA A 57 -7.97 -14.81 1.39
CA ALA A 57 -8.02 -14.16 2.70
C ALA A 57 -7.17 -12.89 2.67
N PRO A 58 -7.70 -11.71 3.07
CA PRO A 58 -6.92 -10.48 3.12
C PRO A 58 -5.80 -10.56 4.17
N PRO A 59 -4.82 -9.64 4.11
CA PRO A 59 -3.77 -9.48 5.13
C PRO A 59 -4.31 -9.30 6.55
N GLU A 60 -3.51 -9.67 7.55
CA GLU A 60 -3.87 -9.54 8.97
C GLU A 60 -4.29 -8.12 9.36
N MET A 61 -3.54 -7.11 8.90
CA MET A 61 -3.85 -5.70 9.13
C MET A 61 -4.38 -5.06 7.85
N ILE A 62 -5.65 -5.31 7.56
CA ILE A 62 -6.34 -4.78 6.38
C ILE A 62 -7.11 -3.49 6.69
N PHE A 63 -6.66 -2.37 6.12
CA PHE A 63 -7.35 -1.08 6.23
C PHE A 63 -8.28 -0.86 5.03
N GLY A 64 -9.33 -1.67 4.93
CA GLY A 64 -10.18 -1.74 3.74
C GLY A 64 -10.94 -0.47 3.39
N ASP A 65 -11.18 0.40 4.38
CA ASP A 65 -11.83 1.69 4.16
C ASP A 65 -10.84 2.85 3.92
N ASN A 66 -9.53 2.56 3.93
CA ASN A 66 -8.52 3.58 3.65
C ASN A 66 -8.39 3.83 2.16
N PHE A 67 -8.19 5.10 1.80
CA PHE A 67 -7.91 5.46 0.41
C PHE A 67 -7.16 6.78 0.28
N ILE A 68 -6.53 6.96 -0.90
CA ILE A 68 -6.12 8.27 -1.42
C ILE A 68 -6.71 8.43 -2.82
N ALA A 69 -7.39 9.54 -3.07
CA ALA A 69 -7.97 9.89 -4.36
C ALA A 69 -7.47 11.24 -4.85
N ILE A 70 -7.18 11.32 -6.15
CA ILE A 70 -6.90 12.56 -6.87
C ILE A 70 -7.96 12.69 -7.96
N GLU A 71 -8.72 13.78 -7.95
CA GLU A 71 -9.83 14.04 -8.87
C GLU A 71 -9.60 15.39 -9.57
N HIS A 72 -9.64 15.42 -10.90
CA HIS A 72 -9.62 16.65 -11.68
C HIS A 72 -11.04 17.07 -12.04
N GLU A 73 -11.52 18.15 -11.42
CA GLU A 73 -12.92 18.57 -11.43
C GLU A 73 -13.44 18.84 -12.85
N LYS A 74 -12.62 19.48 -13.70
CA LYS A 74 -13.05 19.90 -15.04
C LYS A 74 -13.22 18.73 -16.02
N SER A 75 -12.33 17.75 -15.97
CA SER A 75 -12.38 16.59 -16.89
C SER A 75 -13.11 15.38 -16.32
N GLY A 76 -13.42 15.38 -15.01
CA GLY A 76 -13.93 14.21 -14.31
C GLY A 76 -12.95 13.03 -14.31
N TRP A 77 -11.66 13.29 -14.54
CA TRP A 77 -10.62 12.27 -14.46
C TRP A 77 -10.24 12.08 -13.00
N GLY A 78 -9.99 10.85 -12.58
CA GLY A 78 -9.48 10.58 -11.25
C GLY A 78 -8.64 9.31 -11.18
N ILE A 79 -7.85 9.24 -10.13
CA ILE A 79 -7.12 8.03 -9.73
C ILE A 79 -7.30 7.81 -8.24
N ASN A 80 -7.63 6.58 -7.87
CA ASN A 80 -7.83 6.16 -6.49
C ASN A 80 -6.86 5.03 -6.14
N PHE A 81 -6.36 5.02 -4.91
CA PHE A 81 -5.58 3.92 -4.34
C PHE A 81 -6.32 3.39 -3.11
N ASN A 82 -6.74 2.12 -3.17
CA ASN A 82 -7.43 1.43 -2.08
C ASN A 82 -6.95 -0.02 -1.96
N ALA A 83 -7.21 -0.63 -0.80
CA ALA A 83 -6.74 -1.98 -0.50
C ALA A 83 -7.44 -3.06 -1.34
N PHE A 84 -8.74 -2.94 -1.62
CA PHE A 84 -9.49 -3.96 -2.35
C PHE A 84 -8.95 -4.14 -3.77
N ASP A 85 -8.86 -3.06 -4.54
CA ASP A 85 -8.38 -3.11 -5.92
C ASP A 85 -6.91 -3.53 -5.98
N ALA A 86 -6.12 -3.20 -4.95
CA ALA A 86 -4.75 -3.67 -4.84
C ALA A 86 -4.67 -5.18 -4.60
N LEU A 87 -5.50 -5.73 -3.72
CA LEU A 87 -5.54 -7.16 -3.42
C LEU A 87 -6.16 -7.96 -4.56
N ASP A 88 -7.06 -7.39 -5.35
CA ASP A 88 -7.65 -8.05 -6.51
C ASP A 88 -6.61 -8.40 -7.59
N ARG A 89 -5.50 -7.66 -7.60
CA ARG A 89 -4.34 -7.88 -8.48
C ARG A 89 -3.34 -8.92 -7.94
N VAL A 90 -3.51 -9.41 -6.72
CA VAL A 90 -2.66 -10.49 -6.18
C VAL A 90 -2.93 -11.77 -6.98
N ASP A 91 -1.86 -12.52 -7.25
CA ASP A 91 -1.99 -13.78 -7.97
C ASP A 91 -2.77 -14.82 -7.15
N LYS A 92 -3.92 -15.24 -7.70
CA LYS A 92 -4.86 -16.22 -7.13
C LYS A 92 -4.65 -17.64 -7.66
N THR A 93 -3.66 -17.82 -8.54
CA THR A 93 -3.31 -19.12 -9.13
C THR A 93 -2.10 -19.76 -8.46
N GLY A 94 -1.27 -18.94 -7.80
CA GLY A 94 0.00 -19.37 -7.23
C GLY A 94 1.08 -19.61 -8.29
N GLU A 95 0.87 -19.21 -9.54
CA GLU A 95 1.88 -19.30 -10.59
C GLU A 95 3.05 -18.37 -10.36
N SER A 96 2.78 -17.18 -9.81
CA SER A 96 3.75 -16.20 -9.35
C SER A 96 4.08 -16.35 -7.87
N MET A 97 3.59 -17.41 -7.19
CA MET A 97 4.22 -17.82 -5.93
C MET A 97 5.72 -17.87 -6.19
N LEU A 98 6.49 -17.35 -5.26
CA LEU A 98 7.95 -17.38 -5.26
C LEU A 98 8.42 -18.83 -5.50
N LYS A 99 8.54 -19.21 -6.77
CA LYS A 99 8.64 -20.61 -7.21
C LYS A 99 10.02 -21.18 -6.96
N VAL A 100 10.94 -20.42 -6.37
CA VAL A 100 12.36 -20.73 -6.42
C VAL A 100 13.04 -20.30 -5.11
N ALA A 101 12.82 -21.05 -4.03
CA ALA A 101 13.84 -21.39 -3.00
C ALA A 101 13.26 -22.10 -1.77
N TYR A 102 12.03 -21.77 -1.33
CA TYR A 102 11.63 -22.03 0.06
C TYR A 102 10.62 -23.14 0.33
N SER A 103 10.21 -23.94 -0.66
CA SER A 103 9.41 -25.14 -0.32
C SER A 103 10.14 -26.04 0.68
N ARG A 104 11.47 -26.08 0.76
CA ARG A 104 12.18 -26.95 1.73
C ARG A 104 12.51 -26.27 3.04
N GLU A 105 12.93 -25.00 3.05
CA GLU A 105 13.31 -24.30 4.29
C GLU A 105 12.11 -23.72 5.04
N TRP A 106 11.07 -23.26 4.32
CA TRP A 106 9.80 -22.83 4.91
C TRP A 106 9.00 -24.04 5.43
N GLN A 107 8.99 -25.17 4.70
CA GLN A 107 8.43 -26.43 5.22
C GLN A 107 9.23 -26.92 6.43
N LYS A 108 10.57 -26.92 6.41
CA LYS A 108 11.40 -27.34 7.56
C LYS A 108 11.19 -26.47 8.79
N SER A 109 11.04 -25.15 8.63
CA SER A 109 10.74 -24.24 9.75
C SER A 109 9.35 -24.53 10.33
N ARG A 110 8.33 -24.74 9.50
CA ARG A 110 6.97 -25.09 9.94
C ARG A 110 6.86 -26.49 10.54
N GLU A 111 7.58 -27.48 10.00
CA GLU A 111 7.66 -28.85 10.53
C GLU A 111 8.36 -28.89 11.89
N ALA A 112 9.36 -28.03 12.12
CA ALA A 112 10.06 -27.95 13.40
C ALA A 112 9.27 -27.24 14.50
N THR A 113 8.35 -26.33 14.13
CA THR A 113 7.57 -25.53 15.11
C THR A 113 6.16 -26.07 15.34
N HIS A 114 5.57 -26.80 14.38
CA HIS A 114 4.22 -27.35 14.49
C HIS A 114 4.19 -28.82 14.05
N GLU A 115 4.34 -29.75 15.00
CA GLU A 115 4.01 -31.15 14.78
C GLU A 115 2.51 -31.27 14.42
N GLY A 116 2.20 -31.48 13.13
CA GLY A 116 0.89 -32.03 12.72
C GLY A 116 -0.01 -31.15 11.85
N ILE A 117 0.34 -29.90 11.53
CA ILE A 117 -0.51 -29.06 10.66
C ILE A 117 -0.03 -29.15 9.21
N LYS A 118 -0.59 -30.11 8.46
CA LYS A 118 -0.55 -30.12 6.99
C LYS A 118 -1.52 -29.05 6.47
N ASP A 119 -1.15 -27.78 6.60
CA ASP A 119 -1.91 -26.71 5.97
C ASP A 119 -1.80 -26.85 4.46
N VAL A 120 -2.95 -27.03 3.83
CA VAL A 120 -3.14 -27.03 2.38
C VAL A 120 -2.46 -25.77 1.84
N VAL A 121 -1.48 -25.94 0.96
CA VAL A 121 -0.84 -24.84 0.24
C VAL A 121 -1.96 -24.03 -0.39
N LYS A 122 -2.21 -22.83 0.14
CA LYS A 122 -3.26 -21.96 -0.39
C LYS A 122 -2.87 -21.61 -1.82
N PRO A 123 -3.78 -21.71 -2.80
CA PRO A 123 -3.44 -21.58 -4.22
C PRO A 123 -3.19 -20.12 -4.65
N PHE A 124 -2.67 -19.26 -3.78
CA PHE A 124 -2.44 -17.85 -4.07
C PHE A 124 -1.11 -17.35 -3.49
N ASP A 125 -0.64 -16.20 -3.96
CA ASP A 125 0.55 -15.54 -3.44
C ASP A 125 0.28 -14.93 -2.05
N TRP A 126 0.61 -15.70 -1.01
CA TRP A 126 0.48 -15.32 0.40
C TRP A 126 1.37 -14.14 0.82
N SER A 127 2.28 -13.68 -0.06
CA SER A 127 3.05 -12.45 0.18
C SER A 127 2.27 -11.17 -0.13
N TYR A 128 1.06 -11.31 -0.68
CA TYR A 128 0.16 -10.23 -1.08
C TYR A 128 0.79 -9.27 -2.11
N SER A 129 1.73 -9.76 -2.90
CA SER A 129 2.42 -8.93 -3.89
C SER A 129 1.49 -8.45 -4.99
N THR A 130 1.29 -7.14 -5.07
CA THR A 130 0.39 -6.49 -6.03
C THR A 130 1.13 -5.65 -7.06
N ASP A 131 0.75 -5.72 -8.34
CA ASP A 131 1.29 -4.83 -9.40
C ASP A 131 0.41 -3.58 -9.59
N TYR A 132 -0.43 -3.27 -8.60
CA TYR A 132 -1.43 -2.22 -8.65
C TYR A 132 -0.85 -0.83 -8.88
N LYS A 133 -1.41 -0.13 -9.87
CA LYS A 133 -0.98 1.20 -10.35
C LYS A 133 -2.02 2.29 -10.10
N GLY A 134 -2.98 2.03 -9.21
CA GLY A 134 -4.14 2.87 -8.95
C GLY A 134 -5.31 2.59 -9.91
N SER A 135 -6.52 2.79 -9.40
CA SER A 135 -7.78 2.61 -10.12
C SER A 135 -8.17 3.91 -10.81
N ILE A 136 -8.32 3.88 -12.13
CA ILE A 136 -8.63 5.05 -12.94
C ILE A 136 -10.13 5.24 -13.05
N ILE A 137 -10.58 6.48 -12.89
CA ILE A 137 -11.92 6.93 -13.20
C ILE A 137 -11.80 7.88 -14.39
N SER A 138 -12.32 7.47 -15.55
CA SER A 138 -12.23 8.23 -16.79
C SER A 138 -13.61 8.28 -17.45
N LEU A 139 -14.26 9.45 -17.39
CA LEU A 139 -15.59 9.65 -17.98
C LEU A 139 -15.54 9.90 -19.50
N GLN A 140 -14.35 10.14 -20.07
CA GLN A 140 -14.17 10.62 -21.46
C GLN A 140 -13.09 9.86 -22.24
N GLY A 141 -12.70 8.65 -21.81
CA GLY A 141 -11.66 7.85 -22.51
C GLY A 141 -10.27 8.49 -22.45
N ARG A 142 -10.00 9.33 -21.45
CA ARG A 142 -8.68 9.90 -21.16
C ARG A 142 -7.87 8.92 -20.34
N ASP A 143 -7.40 7.88 -21.01
CA ASP A 143 -6.59 6.85 -20.40
C ASP A 143 -5.10 7.21 -20.49
N PHE A 144 -4.31 6.51 -19.68
CA PHE A 144 -2.87 6.65 -19.69
C PHE A 144 -2.28 6.09 -21.00
N GLU A 145 -1.40 6.86 -21.63
CA GLU A 145 -0.63 6.46 -22.81
C GLU A 145 0.85 6.28 -22.43
N GLU A 146 1.54 5.33 -23.07
CA GLU A 146 2.97 5.15 -22.85
C GLU A 146 3.77 6.41 -23.21
N THR A 147 4.78 6.73 -22.40
CA THR A 147 5.63 7.89 -22.65
C THR A 147 7.08 7.60 -22.29
N SER A 148 7.98 8.39 -22.88
CA SER A 148 9.38 8.46 -22.49
C SER A 148 9.68 9.66 -21.58
N THR A 149 8.71 10.55 -21.35
CA THR A 149 8.86 11.71 -20.48
C THR A 149 8.95 11.26 -19.01
N PRO A 150 10.09 11.49 -18.32
CA PRO A 150 10.22 11.14 -16.92
C PRO A 150 9.52 12.16 -16.02
N ILE A 151 9.23 11.76 -14.79
CA ILE A 151 8.80 12.69 -13.73
C ILE A 151 9.92 13.73 -13.51
N PRO A 152 9.61 15.04 -13.48
CA PRO A 152 10.61 16.09 -13.32
C PRO A 152 11.09 16.18 -11.86
N ILE A 153 11.96 15.25 -11.43
CA ILE A 153 12.46 15.13 -10.05
C ILE A 153 13.14 16.43 -9.56
N GLU A 154 13.79 17.18 -10.45
CA GLU A 154 14.43 18.46 -10.08
C GLU A 154 13.42 19.52 -9.60
N LEU A 155 12.19 19.48 -10.10
CA LEU A 155 11.10 20.32 -9.59
C LEU A 155 10.66 19.90 -8.18
N LEU A 156 10.81 18.62 -7.83
CA LEU A 156 10.41 18.07 -6.53
C LEU A 156 11.47 18.28 -5.44
N LYS A 157 12.72 18.59 -5.82
CA LYS A 157 13.80 18.97 -4.90
C LYS A 157 13.75 20.43 -4.46
N ARG A 158 12.94 21.26 -5.13
CA ARG A 158 12.76 22.67 -4.76
C ARG A 158 12.11 22.75 -3.37
N PRO A 159 12.51 23.72 -2.52
CA PRO A 159 11.94 23.92 -1.20
C PRO A 159 10.57 24.64 -1.28
N ASP A 160 9.66 24.13 -2.12
CA ASP A 160 8.30 24.66 -2.23
C ASP A 160 7.51 24.30 -0.94
N PRO A 161 6.67 25.20 -0.41
CA PRO A 161 5.88 24.91 0.79
C PRO A 161 4.93 23.73 0.53
N ILE A 162 4.85 22.82 1.49
CA ILE A 162 3.92 21.69 1.45
C ILE A 162 2.56 22.20 1.94
N LEU A 163 1.59 22.30 1.03
CA LEU A 163 0.23 22.73 1.32
C LEU A 163 -0.58 21.60 1.97
N PHE A 164 -0.33 20.37 1.56
CA PHE A 164 -0.99 19.18 2.08
C PHE A 164 -0.02 18.00 2.04
N PHE A 165 -0.04 17.23 3.12
CA PHE A 165 0.75 16.03 3.29
C PHE A 165 -0.11 14.98 3.97
N ASP A 166 -0.12 13.78 3.42
CA ASP A 166 -0.69 12.64 4.13
C ASP A 166 0.02 11.33 3.75
N GLU A 167 -0.07 10.37 4.65
CA GLU A 167 0.43 9.01 4.51
C GLU A 167 -0.64 8.03 4.99
N VAL A 168 -1.08 7.17 4.07
CA VAL A 168 -2.21 6.25 4.25
C VAL A 168 -1.72 4.83 4.01
N ILE A 169 -1.81 4.00 5.04
CA ILE A 169 -1.53 2.55 4.95
C ILE A 169 -2.80 1.86 4.43
N LEU A 170 -2.65 0.96 3.45
CA LEU A 170 -3.75 0.19 2.86
C LEU A 170 -3.83 -1.22 3.45
N TYR A 171 -2.69 -1.90 3.59
CA TYR A 171 -2.61 -3.16 4.33
C TYR A 171 -1.19 -3.47 4.79
N GLU A 172 -1.08 -4.30 5.82
CA GLU A 172 0.15 -4.88 6.36
C GLU A 172 -0.05 -6.35 6.75
N ASP A 173 1.02 -7.14 6.67
CA ASP A 173 1.07 -8.54 7.13
C ASP A 173 2.48 -8.88 7.62
N GLU A 174 2.59 -9.69 8.68
CA GLU A 174 3.88 -10.14 9.24
C GLU A 174 4.36 -11.47 8.63
N LEU A 175 3.67 -11.98 7.61
CA LEU A 175 4.08 -13.17 6.85
C LEU A 175 4.29 -14.40 7.77
N ALA A 176 3.42 -14.53 8.78
CA ALA A 176 3.55 -15.49 9.88
C ALA A 176 4.94 -15.45 10.55
N ASP A 177 5.38 -14.26 10.95
CA ASP A 177 6.68 -13.95 11.55
C ASP A 177 7.91 -14.18 10.66
N ASN A 178 7.72 -14.39 9.34
CA ASN A 178 8.83 -14.59 8.40
C ASN A 178 9.24 -13.30 7.67
N GLY A 179 8.68 -12.16 8.04
CA GLY A 179 9.02 -10.90 7.41
C GLY A 179 7.96 -9.84 7.59
N ILE A 180 7.77 -9.03 6.56
CA ILE A 180 6.72 -8.02 6.50
C ILE A 180 6.33 -7.77 5.06
N THR A 181 5.04 -7.58 4.82
CA THR A 181 4.51 -6.97 3.60
C THR A 181 3.71 -5.73 3.99
N MET A 182 3.81 -4.66 3.22
CA MET A 182 3.10 -3.41 3.48
C MET A 182 2.81 -2.69 2.17
N LEU A 183 1.58 -2.24 1.98
CA LEU A 183 1.21 -1.30 0.94
C LEU A 183 0.78 0.02 1.57
N SER A 184 1.50 1.09 1.29
CA SER A 184 1.15 2.44 1.74
C SER A 184 1.21 3.46 0.61
N CYS A 185 0.48 4.56 0.77
CA CYS A 185 0.43 5.66 -0.16
C CYS A 185 0.77 6.97 0.56
N LYS A 186 1.67 7.75 -0.03
CA LYS A 186 2.15 9.02 0.53
C LYS A 186 1.96 10.11 -0.50
N ILE A 187 1.36 11.23 -0.11
CA ILE A 187 1.09 12.35 -1.02
C ILE A 187 1.67 13.64 -0.48
N ARG A 188 2.29 14.43 -1.36
CA ARG A 188 2.79 15.78 -1.12
C ARG A 188 2.20 16.72 -2.15
N VAL A 189 1.47 17.74 -1.70
CA VAL A 189 0.87 18.76 -2.55
C VAL A 189 1.60 20.08 -2.31
N MET A 190 2.10 20.68 -3.39
CA MET A 190 2.75 21.99 -3.44
C MET A 190 1.89 22.93 -4.30
N PRO A 191 2.16 24.26 -4.33
CA PRO A 191 1.29 25.20 -5.04
C PRO A 191 1.09 24.94 -6.54
N GLY A 192 2.11 24.40 -7.23
CA GLY A 192 2.08 24.18 -8.68
C GLY A 192 2.07 22.70 -9.11
N ARG A 193 2.18 21.76 -8.18
CA ARG A 193 2.30 20.33 -8.49
C ARG A 193 1.99 19.47 -7.28
N LEU A 194 1.71 18.19 -7.50
CA LEU A 194 1.73 17.17 -6.45
C LEU A 194 2.57 15.96 -6.87
N LEU A 195 2.99 15.20 -5.87
CA LEU A 195 3.56 13.87 -6.03
C LEU A 195 2.89 12.90 -5.06
N LEU A 196 2.37 11.81 -5.60
CA LEU A 196 1.96 10.64 -4.84
C LEU A 196 2.96 9.51 -5.08
N LEU A 197 3.31 8.78 -4.03
CA LEU A 197 4.04 7.51 -4.05
C LEU A 197 3.18 6.46 -3.38
N SER A 198 2.68 5.50 -4.16
CA SER A 198 2.18 4.23 -3.65
C SER A 198 3.34 3.23 -3.66
N ARG A 199 3.65 2.65 -2.51
CA ARG A 199 4.75 1.71 -2.35
C ARG A 199 4.25 0.43 -1.71
N PHE A 200 4.40 -0.67 -2.45
CA PHE A 200 4.40 -2.01 -1.91
C PHE A 200 5.83 -2.34 -1.48
N PHE A 201 6.02 -2.69 -0.22
CA PHE A 201 7.28 -3.16 0.34
C PHE A 201 7.08 -4.55 0.92
N MET A 202 7.95 -5.47 0.54
CA MET A 202 7.98 -6.82 1.09
C MET A 202 9.41 -7.20 1.41
N ARG A 203 9.60 -7.63 2.66
CA ARG A 203 10.81 -8.31 3.11
C ARG A 203 10.39 -9.70 3.55
N LEU A 204 10.92 -10.71 2.88
CA LEU A 204 10.83 -12.09 3.34
C LEU A 204 12.20 -12.50 3.85
N ASP A 205 12.30 -12.72 5.15
CA ASP A 205 13.58 -12.86 5.84
C ASP A 205 14.38 -14.05 5.31
N ASN A 206 15.67 -13.82 5.02
CA ASN A 206 16.58 -14.77 4.38
C ASN A 206 16.20 -15.21 2.95
N VAL A 207 15.12 -14.68 2.38
CA VAL A 207 14.67 -15.02 1.04
C VAL A 207 14.93 -13.87 0.08
N LEU A 208 14.12 -12.81 0.14
CA LEU A 208 14.19 -11.72 -0.82
C LEU A 208 13.59 -10.42 -0.30
N LEU A 209 13.95 -9.34 -0.97
CA LEU A 209 13.39 -8.00 -0.80
C LEU A 209 12.73 -7.57 -2.11
N ARG A 210 11.50 -7.07 -2.02
CA ARG A 210 10.71 -6.61 -3.16
C ARG A 210 10.13 -5.24 -2.88
N LEU A 211 10.24 -4.36 -3.86
CA LEU A 211 9.61 -3.04 -3.89
C LEU A 211 8.81 -2.89 -5.18
N ARG A 212 7.59 -2.40 -5.07
CA ARG A 212 6.81 -1.96 -6.24
C ARG A 212 6.32 -0.54 -5.96
N ASP A 213 6.89 0.41 -6.69
CA ASP A 213 6.61 1.83 -6.55
C ASP A 213 5.75 2.30 -7.72
N THR A 214 4.60 2.89 -7.42
CA THR A 214 3.80 3.68 -8.36
C THR A 214 3.88 5.15 -7.95
N ARG A 215 4.56 5.97 -8.75
CA ARG A 215 4.62 7.43 -8.59
C ARG A 215 3.61 8.09 -9.51
N VAL A 216 2.80 9.00 -8.98
CA VAL A 216 1.89 9.84 -9.75
C VAL A 216 2.28 11.28 -9.54
N TYR A 217 2.75 11.92 -10.60
CA TYR A 217 3.06 13.34 -10.65
C TYR A 217 1.93 14.07 -11.37
N VAL A 218 1.50 15.20 -10.83
CA VAL A 218 0.57 16.10 -11.51
C VAL A 218 1.19 17.48 -11.56
N ASP A 219 1.24 18.06 -12.75
CA ASP A 219 1.53 19.47 -12.95
C ASP A 219 0.20 20.23 -13.04
N PHE A 220 -0.04 21.15 -12.11
CA PHE A 220 -1.30 21.86 -12.04
C PHE A 220 -1.44 22.95 -13.10
N GLU A 221 -0.33 23.43 -13.67
CA GLU A 221 -0.36 24.48 -14.70
C GLU A 221 -0.68 23.87 -16.05
N THR A 222 -0.04 22.76 -16.41
CA THR A 222 -0.26 22.08 -17.68
C THR A 222 -1.41 21.08 -17.63
N SER A 223 -1.89 20.73 -16.43
CA SER A 223 -2.84 19.63 -16.21
C SER A 223 -2.35 18.31 -16.80
N GLU A 224 -1.02 18.10 -16.82
CA GLU A 224 -0.40 16.83 -17.22
C GLU A 224 -0.23 15.93 -15.99
N VAL A 225 -0.61 14.66 -16.14
CA VAL A 225 -0.40 13.63 -15.15
C VAL A 225 0.59 12.61 -15.71
N ILE A 226 1.66 12.33 -14.96
CA ILE A 226 2.64 11.30 -15.29
C ILE A 226 2.57 10.21 -14.23
N ARG A 227 2.45 8.96 -14.66
CA ARG A 227 2.53 7.77 -13.79
C ARG A 227 3.78 6.98 -14.13
N GLU A 228 4.62 6.75 -13.14
CA GLU A 228 5.78 5.87 -13.24
C GLU A 228 5.58 4.66 -12.34
N TYR A 229 5.62 3.46 -12.92
CA TYR A 229 5.69 2.20 -12.18
C TYR A 229 7.13 1.66 -12.23
N GLN A 230 7.66 1.24 -11.08
CA GLN A 230 8.93 0.53 -10.97
C GLN A 230 8.77 -0.70 -10.09
N SER A 231 9.18 -1.87 -10.57
CA SER A 231 9.38 -3.06 -9.74
C SER A 231 10.86 -3.28 -9.51
N ARG A 232 11.24 -3.58 -8.27
CA ARG A 232 12.61 -3.86 -7.85
C ARG A 232 12.63 -5.08 -6.97
N GLU A 233 13.61 -5.94 -7.16
CA GLU A 233 13.73 -7.19 -6.41
C GLU A 233 15.19 -7.61 -6.27
N CYS A 234 15.56 -8.16 -5.11
CA CYS A 234 16.87 -8.76 -4.91
C CYS A 234 16.82 -9.84 -3.83
N ASP A 235 17.69 -10.82 -3.93
CA ASP A 235 17.89 -11.82 -2.88
C ASP A 235 18.34 -11.15 -1.57
N TYR A 236 17.78 -11.62 -0.45
CA TYR A 236 18.04 -11.04 0.87
C TYR A 236 19.54 -11.03 1.20
N GLU A 237 20.20 -12.17 0.98
CA GLU A 237 21.61 -12.35 1.30
C GLU A 237 22.51 -11.49 0.39
N ALA A 238 22.14 -11.26 -0.87
CA ALA A 238 22.88 -10.39 -1.76
C ALA A 238 22.87 -8.92 -1.28
N VAL A 239 21.72 -8.44 -0.79
CA VAL A 239 21.61 -7.09 -0.20
C VAL A 239 22.39 -7.03 1.12
N ARG A 240 22.29 -8.05 1.96
CA ARG A 240 23.03 -8.14 3.23
C ARG A 240 24.53 -8.08 3.02
N GLN A 241 25.06 -8.81 2.04
CA GLN A 241 26.48 -8.80 1.72
C GLN A 241 26.93 -7.42 1.24
N LYS A 242 26.18 -6.76 0.34
CA LYS A 242 26.48 -5.40 -0.12
C LYS A 242 26.57 -4.40 1.05
N LEU A 243 25.65 -4.48 2.00
CA LEU A 243 25.63 -3.61 3.18
C LEU A 243 26.76 -3.92 4.17
N ALA A 244 27.13 -5.19 4.33
CA ALA A 244 28.24 -5.60 5.18
C ALA A 244 29.58 -5.00 4.70
N TYR A 245 29.80 -4.95 3.38
CA TYR A 245 30.97 -4.27 2.81
C TYR A 245 30.99 -2.77 3.10
N ALA A 246 29.82 -2.13 3.15
CA ALA A 246 29.68 -0.70 3.44
C ALA A 246 29.80 -0.33 4.93
N ARG A 247 29.86 -1.33 5.84
CA ARG A 247 29.81 -1.15 7.32
C ARG A 247 28.55 -0.40 7.79
N ASP A 248 27.47 -0.56 7.07
CA ASP A 248 26.18 0.06 7.41
C ASP A 248 25.45 -0.69 8.53
N ASP A 249 24.48 -0.03 9.17
CA ASP A 249 23.51 -0.67 10.06
C ASP A 249 22.54 -1.53 9.22
N ILE A 250 22.93 -2.78 8.98
CA ILE A 250 22.18 -3.73 8.14
C ILE A 250 20.74 -3.90 8.65
N PRO A 251 20.48 -4.20 9.94
CA PRO A 251 19.11 -4.35 10.43
C PRO A 251 18.21 -3.12 10.22
N ALA A 252 18.76 -1.91 10.35
CA ALA A 252 18.01 -0.68 10.11
C ALA A 252 17.70 -0.49 8.63
N ILE A 253 18.68 -0.66 7.74
CA ILE A 253 18.48 -0.48 6.30
C ILE A 253 17.52 -1.52 5.72
N MET A 254 17.60 -2.77 6.17
CA MET A 254 16.69 -3.84 5.73
C MET A 254 15.22 -3.60 6.10
N ARG A 255 14.95 -2.64 6.99
CA ARG A 255 13.61 -2.18 7.38
C ARG A 255 13.22 -0.85 6.74
N ASP A 256 14.14 -0.17 6.06
CA ASP A 256 13.89 1.13 5.44
C ASP A 256 13.69 1.00 3.93
N PRO A 257 12.44 1.03 3.44
CA PRO A 257 12.16 0.91 2.02
C PRO A 257 12.74 2.06 1.18
N ASN A 258 12.97 3.24 1.76
CA ASN A 258 13.58 4.36 1.03
C ASN A 258 15.05 4.06 0.74
N ARG A 259 15.79 3.59 1.74
CA ARG A 259 17.20 3.19 1.58
C ARG A 259 17.34 1.99 0.65
N LEU A 260 16.44 1.03 0.74
CA LEU A 260 16.43 -0.14 -0.14
C LEU A 260 16.11 0.22 -1.59
N SER A 261 15.30 1.26 -1.85
CA SER A 261 14.96 1.66 -3.22
C SER A 261 16.18 2.04 -4.06
N ASP A 262 17.26 2.52 -3.43
CA ASP A 262 18.52 2.85 -4.10
C ASP A 262 19.42 1.62 -4.33
N LEU A 263 19.20 0.53 -3.57
CA LEU A 263 20.05 -0.67 -3.56
C LEU A 263 19.50 -1.81 -4.43
N LEU A 264 18.17 -1.94 -4.49
CA LEU A 264 17.51 -2.99 -5.24
C LEU A 264 17.54 -2.69 -6.75
N PRO A 265 17.94 -3.67 -7.60
CA PRO A 265 17.94 -3.48 -9.04
C PRO A 265 16.50 -3.37 -9.57
N VAL A 266 16.33 -2.59 -10.63
CA VAL A 266 15.05 -2.46 -11.33
C VAL A 266 14.83 -3.68 -12.22
N VAL A 267 13.67 -4.33 -12.04
CA VAL A 267 13.22 -5.47 -12.84
C VAL A 267 12.29 -5.00 -13.96
N GLU A 268 11.35 -4.12 -13.64
CA GLU A 268 10.42 -3.51 -14.60
C GLU A 268 10.33 -2.01 -14.35
N LYS A 269 10.22 -1.24 -15.44
CA LYS A 269 9.88 0.17 -15.40
C LYS A 269 8.90 0.50 -16.50
N ARG A 270 7.82 1.20 -16.16
CA ARG A 270 6.83 1.70 -17.11
C ARG A 270 6.51 3.16 -16.82
N LEU A 271 6.45 3.96 -17.87
CA LEU A 271 6.13 5.39 -17.82
C LEU A 271 4.91 5.65 -18.69
N GLU A 272 3.95 6.33 -18.10
CA GLU A 272 2.70 6.67 -18.76
C GLU A 272 2.33 8.12 -18.47
N ARG A 273 1.59 8.74 -19.37
CA ARG A 273 1.04 10.08 -19.17
C ARG A 273 -0.40 10.20 -19.64
N VAL A 274 -1.09 11.21 -19.13
CA VAL A 274 -2.35 11.69 -19.67
C VAL A 274 -2.38 13.20 -19.56
N SER A 275 -2.85 13.88 -20.62
CA SER A 275 -3.10 15.31 -20.59
C SER A 275 -4.57 15.56 -20.28
N LEU A 276 -4.82 16.36 -19.24
CA LEU A 276 -6.18 16.73 -18.83
C LEU A 276 -6.58 18.13 -19.32
N ALA A 277 -5.69 18.80 -20.05
CA ALA A 277 -6.00 20.06 -20.71
C ALA A 277 -7.21 19.89 -21.67
N GLN A 278 -7.97 20.97 -21.82
CA GLN A 278 -9.00 21.15 -22.84
C GLN A 278 -8.64 22.40 -23.62
#